data_AF-A0A174LJ53-F1
#
_entry.id   AF-A0A174LJ53-F1
#
_cell.length_a   1.000
_cell.length_b   1.000
_cell.length_c   1.000
_cell.angle_alpha   90.00
_cell.angle_beta   90.00
_cell.angle_gamma   90.00
#
_symmetry.space_group_name_H-M   'P 1'
#
loop_
_entity.id
_entity.type
_entity.pdbx_description
1 polymer ?
#
loop_
_entity_poly.entity_id
_entity_poly.type
_entity_poly.pdbx_seq_one_letter_code
_entity_poly.pdbx_strand_id
1 'polypeptide(L)'
;MAETDWFNKPVENSRELILKEAFKLFLQRNVEKVTVPELERVTKLQRGAIFYHFKDKETIFKEVIAKYFFSPLNIFFPVIPDEAYSLQEYWNKKNEHLVKIQSWFDQEEILINPCSAFFHIAGQANLYVLDFKERMLAFIACDKKYWKLAAQMDKKVQNSKMDSLVCGFLFRSIYVEQYHTTCYYERLHTFEYPYFLESIFAIKN
;
A
#
# COMPACT_ATOMS: atom_id res chain seq x y z
N MET A 1 8.75 1.57 -18.06
CA MET A 1 7.96 0.48 -17.44
C MET A 1 7.52 1.01 -16.10
N ALA A 2 6.22 1.12 -15.85
CA ALA A 2 5.77 1.60 -14.56
C ALA A 2 6.29 0.62 -13.48
N GLU A 3 6.71 1.13 -12.33
CA GLU A 3 7.25 0.33 -11.21
C GLU A 3 6.26 -0.77 -10.73
N THR A 4 5.02 -0.72 -11.22
CA THR A 4 3.91 -1.66 -10.98
C THR A 4 3.69 -2.71 -12.09
N ASP A 5 4.32 -2.63 -13.27
CA ASP A 5 4.01 -3.55 -14.39
C ASP A 5 4.37 -5.01 -14.09
N TRP A 6 5.28 -5.25 -13.15
CA TRP A 6 5.71 -6.60 -12.80
C TRP A 6 4.62 -7.42 -12.09
N PHE A 7 3.64 -6.78 -11.44
CA PHE A 7 2.51 -7.49 -10.80
C PHE A 7 1.63 -8.23 -11.81
N ASN A 8 1.57 -7.69 -13.04
CA ASN A 8 0.74 -8.18 -14.11
C ASN A 8 1.50 -9.14 -15.05
N LYS A 9 2.80 -9.35 -14.81
CA LYS A 9 3.58 -10.30 -15.60
C LYS A 9 3.09 -11.73 -15.35
N PRO A 10 3.07 -12.58 -16.39
CA PRO A 10 2.82 -13.99 -16.21
C PRO A 10 3.89 -14.58 -15.29
N VAL A 11 3.46 -15.44 -14.38
CA VAL A 11 4.35 -16.08 -13.41
C VAL A 11 5.34 -16.98 -14.14
N GLU A 12 6.62 -16.74 -13.92
CA GLU A 12 7.69 -17.38 -14.69
C GLU A 12 8.11 -18.76 -14.13
N ASN A 13 7.83 -19.07 -12.86
CA ASN A 13 8.14 -20.37 -12.25
C ASN A 13 7.24 -20.70 -11.04
N SER A 14 7.28 -21.97 -10.59
CA SER A 14 6.45 -22.49 -9.50
C SER A 14 6.64 -21.75 -8.17
N ARG A 15 7.86 -21.29 -7.86
CA ARG A 15 8.13 -20.54 -6.63
C ARG A 15 7.40 -19.21 -6.62
N GLU A 16 7.45 -18.49 -7.73
CA GLU A 16 6.73 -17.22 -7.91
C GLU A 16 5.22 -17.41 -7.89
N LEU A 17 4.72 -18.52 -8.43
CA LEU A 17 3.29 -18.86 -8.39
C LEU A 17 2.82 -19.03 -6.95
N ILE A 18 3.58 -19.77 -6.16
CA ILE A 18 3.28 -20.00 -4.74
C ILE A 18 3.25 -18.68 -3.99
N LEU A 19 4.23 -17.80 -4.18
CA LEU A 19 4.26 -16.51 -3.49
C LEU A 19 3.08 -15.60 -3.89
N LYS A 20 2.76 -15.51 -5.19
CA LYS A 20 1.64 -14.69 -5.67
C LYS A 20 0.30 -15.19 -5.12
N GLU A 21 0.02 -16.48 -5.24
CA GLU A 21 -1.25 -17.05 -4.75
C GLU A 21 -1.34 -17.04 -3.22
N ALA A 22 -0.22 -17.28 -2.52
CA ALA A 22 -0.19 -17.14 -1.07
C ALA A 22 -0.44 -15.69 -0.63
N PHE A 23 0.12 -14.70 -1.33
CA PHE A 23 -0.15 -13.29 -1.05
C PHE A 23 -1.63 -12.96 -1.14
N LYS A 24 -2.32 -13.41 -2.19
CA LYS A 24 -3.78 -13.25 -2.35
C LYS A 24 -4.56 -13.84 -1.18
N LEU A 25 -4.15 -15.01 -0.67
CA LEU A 25 -4.78 -15.63 0.50
C LEU A 25 -4.50 -14.85 1.78
N PHE A 26 -3.27 -14.40 2.00
CA PHE A 26 -2.88 -13.65 3.21
C PHE A 26 -3.46 -12.24 3.28
N LEU A 27 -3.79 -11.63 2.14
CA LEU A 27 -4.59 -10.40 2.09
C LEU A 27 -6.00 -10.59 2.70
N GLN A 28 -6.53 -11.80 2.62
CA GLN A 28 -7.93 -12.11 2.96
C GLN A 28 -8.11 -12.88 4.27
N ARG A 29 -7.06 -13.54 4.76
CA ARG A 29 -7.15 -14.51 5.86
C ARG A 29 -5.94 -14.43 6.77
N ASN A 30 -6.16 -14.78 8.03
CA ASN A 30 -5.08 -14.93 9.01
C ASN A 30 -4.08 -16.00 8.55
N VAL A 31 -2.81 -15.84 8.94
CA VAL A 31 -1.73 -16.77 8.56
C VAL A 31 -2.06 -18.20 8.97
N GLU A 32 -2.64 -18.38 10.14
CA GLU A 32 -3.05 -19.67 10.70
C GLU A 32 -4.19 -20.31 9.91
N LYS A 33 -5.07 -19.50 9.30
CA LYS A 33 -6.25 -19.96 8.53
C LYS A 33 -5.93 -20.32 7.08
N VAL A 34 -4.82 -19.83 6.53
CA VAL A 34 -4.33 -20.29 5.21
C VAL A 34 -3.80 -21.71 5.36
N THR A 35 -4.43 -22.69 4.72
CA THR A 35 -4.07 -24.11 4.88
C THR A 35 -3.25 -24.62 3.69
N VAL A 36 -2.48 -25.70 3.89
CA VAL A 36 -1.75 -26.32 2.78
C VAL A 36 -2.69 -26.85 1.69
N PRO A 37 -3.80 -27.54 1.99
CA PRO A 37 -4.77 -27.92 0.95
C PRO A 37 -5.30 -26.74 0.14
N GLU A 38 -5.46 -25.58 0.78
CA GLU A 38 -5.85 -24.37 0.05
C GLU A 38 -4.74 -23.86 -0.87
N LEU A 39 -3.48 -23.84 -0.42
CA LEU A 39 -2.33 -23.51 -1.27
C LEU A 39 -2.22 -24.47 -2.45
N GLU A 40 -2.40 -25.77 -2.23
CA GLU A 40 -2.42 -26.79 -3.30
C GLU A 40 -3.53 -26.49 -4.32
N ARG A 41 -4.73 -26.13 -3.85
CA ARG A 41 -5.88 -25.79 -4.71
C ARG A 41 -5.61 -24.57 -5.59
N VAL A 42 -5.12 -23.47 -5.01
CA VAL A 42 -4.94 -22.21 -5.76
C VAL A 42 -3.72 -22.25 -6.69
N THR A 43 -2.64 -22.95 -6.29
CA THR A 43 -1.44 -23.09 -7.11
C THR A 43 -1.52 -24.24 -8.11
N LYS A 44 -2.46 -25.18 -7.93
CA LYS A 44 -2.52 -26.47 -8.65
C LYS A 44 -1.26 -27.32 -8.49
N LEU A 45 -0.51 -27.12 -7.40
CA LEU A 45 0.69 -27.88 -7.04
C LEU A 45 0.38 -28.83 -5.89
N GLN A 46 1.08 -29.96 -5.84
CA GLN A 46 1.04 -30.85 -4.68
C GLN A 46 1.90 -30.29 -3.55
N ARG A 47 1.58 -30.66 -2.31
CA ARG A 47 2.31 -30.32 -1.09
C ARG A 47 3.83 -30.47 -1.23
N GLY A 48 4.29 -31.56 -1.83
CA GLY A 48 5.71 -31.82 -2.04
C GLY A 48 6.39 -30.77 -2.94
N ALA A 49 5.72 -30.31 -3.99
CA ALA A 49 6.24 -29.27 -4.88
C ALA A 49 6.27 -27.89 -4.19
N ILE A 50 5.29 -27.60 -3.33
CA ILE A 50 5.27 -26.36 -2.54
C ILE A 50 6.43 -26.35 -1.54
N PHE A 51 6.57 -27.41 -0.75
CA PHE A 51 7.61 -27.49 0.28
C PHE A 51 8.99 -27.90 -0.24
N TYR A 52 9.13 -28.17 -1.54
CA TYR A 52 10.43 -28.18 -2.20
C TYR A 52 11.05 -26.77 -2.22
N HIS A 53 10.22 -25.73 -2.38
CA HIS A 53 10.68 -24.35 -2.45
C HIS A 53 10.74 -23.64 -1.08
N PHE A 54 9.88 -24.04 -0.15
CA PHE A 54 9.73 -23.38 1.14
C PHE A 54 9.77 -24.40 2.28
N LYS A 55 10.42 -24.06 3.39
CA LYS A 55 10.52 -24.97 4.54
C LYS A 55 9.15 -25.22 5.20
N ASP A 56 8.38 -24.16 5.36
CA ASP A 56 7.10 -24.15 6.06
C ASP A 56 6.24 -22.95 5.61
N LYS A 57 4.98 -22.91 6.07
CA LYS A 57 4.05 -21.83 5.73
C LYS A 57 4.49 -20.46 6.28
N GLU A 58 5.17 -20.43 7.42
CA GLU A 58 5.67 -19.19 8.01
C GLU A 58 6.75 -18.56 7.11
N THR A 59 7.62 -19.39 6.53
CA THR A 59 8.62 -18.98 5.54
C THR A 59 7.93 -18.39 4.30
N ILE A 60 6.88 -19.03 3.79
CA ILE A 60 6.08 -18.49 2.67
C ILE A 60 5.54 -17.10 3.03
N PHE A 61 4.95 -16.94 4.23
CA PHE A 61 4.41 -15.65 4.68
C PHE A 61 5.49 -14.56 4.75
N LYS A 62 6.64 -14.85 5.39
CA LYS A 62 7.76 -13.90 5.50
C LYS A 62 8.25 -13.43 4.14
N GLU A 63 8.38 -14.36 3.19
CA GLU A 63 8.80 -14.03 1.83
C GLU A 63 7.75 -13.25 1.04
N VAL A 64 6.46 -13.56 1.22
CA VAL A 64 5.36 -12.77 0.69
C VAL A 64 5.44 -11.32 1.18
N ILE A 65 5.64 -11.11 2.48
CA ILE A 65 5.79 -9.76 3.05
C ILE A 65 7.00 -9.05 2.46
N ALA A 66 8.15 -9.74 2.39
CA ALA A 66 9.37 -9.16 1.84
C ALA A 66 9.20 -8.73 0.38
N LYS A 67 8.48 -9.52 -0.42
CA LYS A 67 8.30 -9.29 -1.87
C LYS A 67 7.20 -8.29 -2.19
N TYR A 68 6.03 -8.42 -1.58
CA TYR A 68 4.83 -7.67 -1.99
C TYR A 68 4.48 -6.52 -1.07
N PHE A 69 4.61 -6.67 0.26
CA PHE A 69 4.12 -5.65 1.18
C PHE A 69 4.85 -4.31 1.00
N PHE A 70 6.17 -4.33 0.85
CA PHE A 70 6.98 -3.11 0.69
C PHE A 70 7.17 -2.72 -0.78
N SER A 71 6.33 -3.24 -1.68
CA SER A 71 6.34 -2.89 -3.10
C SER A 71 5.32 -1.79 -3.41
N PRO A 72 5.34 -1.22 -4.63
CA PRO A 72 4.30 -0.29 -5.08
C PRO A 72 2.88 -0.86 -5.03
N LEU A 73 2.67 -2.18 -4.98
CA LEU A 73 1.34 -2.76 -4.74
C LEU A 73 1.01 -2.75 -3.25
N ASN A 74 0.96 -1.55 -2.66
CA ASN A 74 0.52 -1.34 -1.29
C ASN A 74 0.02 0.10 -1.11
N ILE A 75 -1.08 0.26 -0.38
CA ILE A 75 -1.67 1.57 -0.05
C ILE A 75 -0.72 2.45 0.79
N PHE A 76 0.16 1.82 1.59
CA PHE A 76 1.15 2.51 2.42
C PHE A 76 2.41 2.91 1.66
N PHE A 77 2.52 2.55 0.38
CA PHE A 77 3.71 2.83 -0.39
C PHE A 77 3.95 4.35 -0.48
N PRO A 78 5.17 4.83 -0.13
CA PRO A 78 5.52 6.24 -0.19
C PRO A 78 5.71 6.65 -1.65
N VAL A 79 4.66 7.21 -2.25
CA VAL A 79 4.69 7.68 -3.65
C VAL A 79 5.56 8.92 -3.74
N ILE A 80 6.52 8.91 -4.65
CA ILE A 80 7.42 10.04 -4.90
C ILE A 80 6.59 11.21 -5.46
N PRO A 81 6.79 12.46 -4.99
CA PRO A 81 6.10 13.64 -5.49
C PRO A 81 6.74 14.19 -6.78
N ASP A 82 7.42 13.36 -7.58
CA ASP A 82 8.02 13.78 -8.83
C ASP A 82 6.92 14.31 -9.77
N GLU A 83 7.21 15.40 -10.48
CA GLU A 83 6.26 16.07 -11.37
C GLU A 83 4.99 16.64 -10.68
N ALA A 84 4.91 16.60 -9.34
CA ALA A 84 3.85 17.24 -8.57
C ALA A 84 4.35 18.58 -8.01
N TYR A 85 3.78 19.68 -8.47
CA TYR A 85 4.14 21.06 -8.12
C TYR A 85 3.14 21.70 -7.13
N SER A 86 2.19 20.92 -6.59
CA SER A 86 1.27 21.34 -5.54
C SER A 86 0.81 20.17 -4.66
N LEU A 87 0.25 20.47 -3.48
CA LEU A 87 -0.38 19.48 -2.61
C LEU A 87 -1.57 18.79 -3.29
N GLN A 88 -2.31 19.51 -4.13
CA GLN A 88 -3.43 18.95 -4.90
C GLN A 88 -2.96 17.96 -5.96
N GLU A 89 -1.90 18.30 -6.71
CA GLU A 89 -1.32 17.38 -7.69
C GLU A 89 -0.74 16.14 -7.01
N TYR A 90 -0.06 16.30 -5.86
CA TYR A 90 0.44 15.16 -5.10
C TYR A 90 -0.68 14.27 -4.55
N TRP A 91 -1.78 14.88 -4.08
CA TRP A 91 -2.98 14.16 -3.66
C TRP A 91 -3.58 13.32 -4.80
N ASN A 92 -3.71 13.93 -5.99
CA ASN A 92 -4.21 13.23 -7.17
C ASN A 92 -3.30 12.08 -7.56
N LYS A 93 -1.98 12.27 -7.50
CA LYS A 93 -0.99 11.21 -7.75
C LYS A 93 -1.11 10.05 -6.75
N LYS A 94 -1.36 10.35 -5.47
CA LYS A 94 -1.69 9.33 -4.46
C LYS A 94 -2.99 8.60 -4.78
N ASN A 95 -4.03 9.29 -5.28
CA ASN A 95 -5.28 8.67 -5.72
C ASN A 95 -5.09 7.79 -6.97
N GLU A 96 -4.28 8.20 -7.94
CA GLU A 96 -3.94 7.37 -9.10
C GLU A 96 -3.25 6.07 -8.69
N HIS A 97 -2.38 6.13 -7.67
CA HIS A 97 -1.77 4.95 -7.08
C HIS A 97 -2.82 3.99 -6.48
N LEU A 98 -3.81 4.53 -5.77
CA LEU A 98 -4.94 3.75 -5.26
C LEU A 98 -5.75 3.08 -6.37
N VAL A 99 -6.01 3.78 -7.47
CA VAL A 99 -6.71 3.23 -8.64
C VAL A 99 -5.95 2.04 -9.24
N LYS A 100 -4.62 2.09 -9.31
CA LYS A 100 -3.79 0.97 -9.78
C LYS A 100 -3.91 -0.26 -8.87
N ILE A 101 -3.93 -0.05 -7.56
CA ILE A 101 -4.10 -1.13 -6.58
C ILE A 101 -5.48 -1.76 -6.73
N GLN A 102 -6.56 -0.96 -6.79
CA GLN A 102 -7.91 -1.49 -7.01
C GLN A 102 -7.99 -2.27 -8.33
N SER A 103 -7.38 -1.76 -9.39
CA SER A 103 -7.34 -2.43 -10.70
C SER A 103 -6.67 -3.81 -10.61
N TRP A 104 -5.61 -3.95 -9.83
CA TRP A 104 -4.96 -5.24 -9.59
C TRP A 104 -5.85 -6.19 -8.76
N PHE A 105 -6.53 -5.69 -7.73
CA PHE A 105 -7.50 -6.47 -6.96
C PHE A 105 -8.62 -7.01 -7.86
N ASP A 106 -9.15 -6.19 -8.76
CA ASP A 106 -10.19 -6.58 -9.72
C ASP A 106 -9.67 -7.66 -10.69
N GLN A 107 -8.45 -7.49 -11.23
CA GLN A 107 -7.82 -8.45 -12.14
C GLN A 107 -7.55 -9.81 -11.48
N GLU A 108 -7.21 -9.80 -10.19
CA GLU A 108 -6.92 -11.01 -9.42
C GLU A 108 -8.16 -11.62 -8.74
N GLU A 109 -9.34 -11.05 -9.00
CA GLU A 109 -10.63 -11.44 -8.46
C GLU A 109 -10.68 -11.40 -6.91
N ILE A 110 -10.00 -10.42 -6.31
CA ILE A 110 -9.98 -10.19 -4.86
C ILE A 110 -11.13 -9.25 -4.49
N LEU A 111 -12.13 -9.78 -3.81
CA LEU A 111 -13.40 -9.07 -3.57
C LEU A 111 -13.42 -8.18 -2.32
N ILE A 112 -12.33 -8.16 -1.55
CA ILE A 112 -12.25 -7.34 -0.34
C ILE A 112 -11.65 -5.96 -0.64
N ASN A 113 -12.02 -4.98 0.17
CA ASN A 113 -11.47 -3.63 0.08
C ASN A 113 -9.92 -3.64 0.27
N PRO A 114 -9.15 -3.04 -0.66
CA PRO A 114 -7.69 -2.97 -0.56
C PRO A 114 -7.18 -2.39 0.76
N CYS A 115 -7.79 -1.33 1.30
CA CYS A 115 -7.38 -0.77 2.58
C CYS A 115 -7.52 -1.81 3.70
N SER A 116 -8.68 -2.46 3.80
CA SER A 116 -8.90 -3.52 4.79
C SER A 116 -7.88 -4.67 4.64
N ALA A 117 -7.62 -5.12 3.42
CA ALA A 117 -6.67 -6.18 3.10
C ALA A 117 -5.24 -5.84 3.56
N PHE A 118 -4.78 -4.61 3.28
CA PHE A 118 -3.43 -4.18 3.64
C PHE A 118 -3.26 -3.88 5.13
N PHE A 119 -4.28 -3.33 5.81
CA PHE A 119 -4.25 -3.20 7.27
C PHE A 119 -4.24 -4.56 7.96
N HIS A 120 -5.05 -5.50 7.47
CA HIS A 120 -5.08 -6.89 7.95
C HIS A 120 -3.70 -7.56 7.85
N ILE A 121 -3.12 -7.57 6.65
CA ILE A 121 -1.83 -8.24 6.45
C ILE A 121 -0.68 -7.51 7.17
N ALA A 122 -0.76 -6.18 7.36
CA ALA A 122 0.19 -5.42 8.16
C ALA A 122 0.17 -5.85 9.64
N GLY A 123 -1.03 -6.07 10.20
CA GLY A 123 -1.19 -6.57 11.56
C GLY A 123 -0.56 -7.95 11.74
N GLN A 124 -0.78 -8.84 10.79
CA GLN A 124 -0.15 -10.17 10.76
C GLN A 124 1.37 -10.08 10.62
N ALA A 125 1.86 -9.25 9.69
CA ALA A 125 3.30 -9.08 9.46
C ALA A 125 4.02 -8.57 10.71
N ASN A 126 3.39 -7.67 11.47
CA ASN A 126 3.93 -7.18 12.74
C ASN A 126 4.09 -8.27 13.81
N LEU A 127 3.38 -9.41 13.71
CA LEU A 127 3.51 -10.53 14.63
C LEU A 127 4.59 -11.54 14.21
N TYR A 128 4.72 -11.79 12.89
CA TYR A 128 5.56 -12.88 12.37
C TYR A 128 6.90 -12.45 11.78
N VAL A 129 7.04 -11.18 11.39
CA VAL A 129 8.23 -10.67 10.69
C VAL A 129 9.01 -9.76 11.63
N LEU A 130 10.19 -10.21 12.06
CA LEU A 130 10.99 -9.60 13.14
C LEU A 130 11.33 -8.12 12.88
N ASP A 131 11.72 -7.79 11.66
CA ASP A 131 12.15 -6.46 11.22
C ASP A 131 11.00 -5.60 10.66
N PHE A 132 9.75 -6.10 10.68
CA PHE A 132 8.62 -5.43 10.06
C PHE A 132 8.36 -4.05 10.65
N LYS A 133 8.40 -3.93 11.97
CA LYS A 133 8.17 -2.66 12.66
C LYS A 133 9.17 -1.58 12.23
N GLU A 134 10.45 -1.94 12.14
CA GLU A 134 11.51 -1.03 11.69
C GLU A 134 11.27 -0.59 10.25
N ARG A 135 11.01 -1.54 9.34
CA ARG A 135 10.73 -1.26 7.93
C ARG A 135 9.47 -0.41 7.73
N MET A 136 8.42 -0.68 8.49
CA MET A 136 7.18 0.10 8.45
C MET A 136 7.40 1.53 8.96
N LEU A 137 8.18 1.72 10.02
CA LEU A 137 8.56 3.05 10.50
C LEU A 137 9.37 3.82 9.45
N ALA A 138 10.27 3.15 8.72
CA ALA A 138 11.00 3.75 7.61
C ALA A 138 10.06 4.16 6.46
N PHE A 139 9.06 3.32 6.12
CA PHE A 139 8.02 3.65 5.14
C PHE A 139 7.23 4.90 5.53
N ILE A 140 6.78 4.97 6.78
CA ILE A 140 6.04 6.11 7.32
C ILE A 140 6.90 7.39 7.32
N ALA A 141 8.19 7.27 7.67
CA ALA A 141 9.10 8.40 7.65
C ALA A 141 9.35 8.91 6.21
N CYS A 142 9.46 8.00 5.24
CA CYS A 142 9.59 8.34 3.83
C CYS A 142 8.33 9.04 3.28
N ASP A 143 7.15 8.50 3.58
CA ASP A 143 5.86 9.11 3.21
C ASP A 143 5.72 10.52 3.80
N LYS A 144 6.02 10.69 5.10
CA LYS A 144 6.06 12.01 5.75
C LYS A 144 7.01 12.99 5.06
N LYS A 145 8.18 12.52 4.63
CA LYS A 145 9.15 13.33 3.87
C LYS A 145 8.56 13.77 2.53
N TYR A 146 7.86 12.91 1.81
CA TYR A 146 7.26 13.24 0.52
C TYR A 146 6.09 14.22 0.62
N TRP A 147 5.23 14.09 1.63
CA TRP A 147 4.21 15.10 1.93
C TRP A 147 4.82 16.47 2.23
N LYS A 148 5.93 16.52 2.98
CA LYS A 148 6.67 17.76 3.20
C LYS A 148 7.20 18.33 1.89
N LEU A 149 7.83 17.51 1.03
CA LEU A 149 8.37 17.98 -0.24
C LEU A 149 7.27 18.55 -1.16
N ALA A 150 6.13 17.86 -1.28
CA ALA A 150 4.99 18.36 -2.04
C ALA A 150 4.48 19.72 -1.50
N ALA A 151 4.39 19.86 -0.18
CA ALA A 151 4.02 21.13 0.45
C ALA A 151 5.07 22.24 0.23
N GLN A 152 6.36 21.90 0.14
CA GLN A 152 7.42 22.86 -0.18
C GLN A 152 7.38 23.34 -1.64
N MET A 153 6.88 22.51 -2.56
CA MET A 153 6.74 22.85 -3.98
C MET A 153 5.49 23.71 -4.25
N ASP A 154 4.49 23.64 -3.38
CA ASP A 154 3.22 24.34 -3.52
C ASP A 154 3.36 25.86 -3.33
N LYS A 155 3.07 26.63 -4.40
CA LYS A 155 3.13 28.10 -4.38
C LYS A 155 2.19 28.74 -3.36
N LYS A 156 1.02 28.15 -3.06
CA LYS A 156 0.09 28.68 -2.05
C LYS A 156 0.71 28.57 -0.67
N VAL A 157 1.36 27.44 -0.38
CA VAL A 157 2.08 27.22 0.89
C VAL A 157 3.28 28.16 1.00
N GLN A 158 4.09 28.29 -0.06
CA GLN A 158 5.26 29.19 -0.08
C GLN A 158 4.89 30.66 0.17
N ASN A 159 3.73 31.10 -0.30
CA ASN A 159 3.24 32.47 -0.12
C ASN A 159 2.49 32.67 1.21
N SER A 160 2.29 31.61 1.99
CA SER A 160 1.65 31.66 3.31
C SER A 160 2.68 31.82 4.42
N LYS A 161 2.24 32.21 5.63
CA LYS A 161 3.11 32.19 6.84
C LYS A 161 3.25 30.78 7.45
N MET A 162 2.61 29.77 6.88
CA MET A 162 2.62 28.41 7.44
C MET A 162 3.89 27.65 7.05
N ASP A 163 4.42 26.92 8.03
CA ASP A 163 5.55 26.02 7.82
C ASP A 163 5.15 24.82 6.94
N SER A 164 5.90 24.57 5.86
CA SER A 164 5.58 23.52 4.90
C SER A 164 5.58 22.12 5.51
N LEU A 165 6.35 21.88 6.57
CA LEU A 165 6.32 20.61 7.29
C LEU A 165 4.98 20.42 8.01
N VAL A 166 4.45 21.46 8.68
CA VAL A 166 3.11 21.46 9.27
C VAL A 166 2.03 21.21 8.20
N CYS A 167 2.11 21.91 7.07
CA CYS A 167 1.14 21.74 5.97
C CYS A 167 1.14 20.31 5.42
N GLY A 168 2.33 19.77 5.10
CA GLY A 168 2.46 18.40 4.62
C GLY A 168 1.90 17.38 5.62
N PHE A 169 2.15 17.58 6.92
CA PHE A 169 1.64 16.69 7.96
C PHE A 169 0.12 16.77 8.13
N LEU A 170 -0.47 17.94 7.99
CA LEU A 170 -1.92 18.11 8.04
C LEU A 170 -2.60 17.36 6.89
N PHE A 171 -2.15 17.59 5.66
CA PHE A 171 -2.69 16.90 4.47
C PHE A 171 -2.51 15.38 4.57
N ARG A 172 -1.32 14.92 4.97
CA ARG A 172 -1.07 13.51 5.24
C ARG A 172 -2.05 12.94 6.27
N SER A 173 -2.32 13.67 7.35
CA SER A 173 -3.19 13.18 8.42
C SER A 173 -4.62 12.97 7.94
N ILE A 174 -5.14 13.88 7.10
CA ILE A 174 -6.45 13.73 6.46
C ILE A 174 -6.44 12.56 5.48
N TYR A 175 -5.38 12.43 4.66
CA TYR A 175 -5.27 11.31 3.72
C TYR A 175 -5.25 9.97 4.46
N VAL A 176 -4.56 9.90 5.60
CA VAL A 176 -4.48 8.69 6.43
C VAL A 176 -5.79 8.36 7.13
N GLU A 177 -6.53 9.37 7.57
CA GLU A 177 -7.88 9.18 8.10
C GLU A 177 -8.78 8.55 7.04
N GLN A 178 -8.74 9.04 5.79
CA GLN A 178 -9.53 8.47 4.69
C GLN A 178 -9.13 7.02 4.36
N TYR A 179 -7.85 6.62 4.48
CA TYR A 179 -7.46 5.19 4.40
C TYR A 179 -8.22 4.34 5.42
N HIS A 180 -8.22 4.80 6.67
CA HIS A 180 -8.79 4.05 7.78
C HIS A 180 -10.31 3.94 7.64
N THR A 181 -10.97 5.06 7.35
CA THR A 181 -12.42 5.08 7.10
C THR A 181 -12.79 4.22 5.90
N THR A 182 -11.93 4.16 4.88
CA THR A 182 -12.18 3.34 3.68
C THR A 182 -12.19 1.84 3.93
N CYS A 183 -11.58 1.37 5.02
CA CYS A 183 -11.58 -0.05 5.38
C CYS A 183 -12.99 -0.62 5.59
N TYR A 184 -13.97 0.23 5.89
CA TYR A 184 -15.34 -0.16 6.21
C TYR A 184 -16.32 -0.01 5.05
N TYR A 185 -15.86 0.43 3.87
CA TYR A 185 -16.67 0.41 2.65
C TYR A 185 -16.38 -0.83 1.81
N GLU A 186 -17.36 -1.21 1.00
CA GLU A 186 -17.26 -2.39 0.11
C GLU A 186 -16.13 -2.28 -0.91
N ARG A 187 -15.83 -1.07 -1.40
CA ARG A 187 -14.79 -0.83 -2.43
C ARG A 187 -13.92 0.36 -2.10
N LEU A 188 -12.71 0.37 -2.66
CA LEU A 188 -11.85 1.55 -2.65
C LEU A 188 -12.49 2.64 -3.49
N HIS A 189 -12.51 3.85 -2.96
CA HIS A 189 -12.89 5.05 -3.68
C HIS A 189 -11.74 6.07 -3.61
N THR A 190 -11.72 6.99 -4.57
CA THR A 190 -10.74 8.09 -4.55
C THR A 190 -10.99 8.99 -3.37
N PHE A 191 -9.93 9.43 -2.72
CA PHE A 191 -10.05 10.27 -1.53
C PHE A 191 -10.32 11.71 -1.90
N GLU A 192 -11.24 12.32 -1.17
CA GLU A 192 -11.67 13.69 -1.38
C GLU A 192 -10.58 14.65 -0.93
N TYR A 193 -10.16 15.52 -1.85
CA TYR A 193 -9.20 16.56 -1.54
C TYR A 193 -9.83 17.59 -0.57
N PRO A 194 -9.15 17.95 0.54
CA PRO A 194 -9.72 18.83 1.55
C PRO A 194 -9.66 20.31 1.12
N TYR A 195 -10.51 20.72 0.16
CA TYR A 195 -10.54 22.09 -0.38
C TYR A 195 -10.68 23.18 0.68
N PHE A 196 -11.32 22.87 1.82
CA PHE A 196 -11.44 23.80 2.94
C PHE A 196 -10.07 24.24 3.50
N LEU A 197 -9.03 23.41 3.40
CA LEU A 197 -7.68 23.78 3.83
C LEU A 197 -7.03 24.83 2.94
N GLU A 198 -7.45 24.97 1.68
CA GLU A 198 -6.90 26.02 0.81
C GLU A 198 -7.24 27.42 1.33
N SER A 199 -8.37 27.55 2.03
CA SER A 199 -8.77 28.82 2.66
C SER A 199 -7.83 29.24 3.80
N ILE A 200 -7.19 28.29 4.47
CA ILE A 200 -6.23 28.55 5.55
C ILE A 200 -4.94 29.17 4.97
N PHE A 201 -4.54 28.78 3.75
CA PHE A 201 -3.39 29.37 3.07
C PHE A 201 -3.65 30.75 2.47
N ALA A 202 -4.91 31.14 2.32
CA ALA A 202 -5.31 32.42 1.74
C ALA A 202 -5.26 33.60 2.74
N ILE A 203 -4.98 33.36 4.02
CA ILE A 203 -4.91 34.42 5.04
C ILE A 203 -3.62 35.24 4.82
N LYS A 204 -3.75 36.30 4.02
CA LYS A 204 -2.76 37.38 3.92
C LYS A 204 -3.00 38.37 5.05
N ASN A 205 -2.00 38.56 5.91
CA ASN A 205 -1.79 39.79 6.67
C ASN A 205 -0.52 40.46 6.15
#